data_AF-A0A8X6GJV4-F1
#
_entry.id   AF-A0A8X6GJV4-F1
#
_cell.length_a   1.000
_cell.length_b   1.000
_cell.length_c   1.000
_cell.angle_alpha   90.00
_cell.angle_beta   90.00
_cell.angle_gamma   90.00
#
_symmetry.space_group_name_H-M   'P 1'
#
loop_
_entity.id
_entity.type
_entity.pdbx_description
1 polymer ?
#
loop_
_entity_poly.entity_id
_entity_poly.type
_entity_poly.pdbx_seq_one_letter_code
_entity_poly.pdbx_strand_id
1 'polypeptide(L)'
;MQEGTNKLLAACRYQLQSLEALKSLLTSNERISAYMLELQRRKSLKQNKSPQKALLPCTGKVAISDIRMPLIWKDSDHFKNRGDYRRFAVFCLLKIGTEVYDTAMINNVDRSMTDIAFEDVITL
;
A
#
# COMPACT_ATOMS: atom_id res chain seq x y z
N MET A 1 8.80 14.11 7.03
CA MET A 1 8.18 14.01 5.69
C MET A 1 6.68 14.27 5.71
N GLN A 2 5.91 13.65 6.63
CA GLN A 2 4.44 13.77 6.70
C GLN A 2 3.88 15.21 6.63
N GLU A 3 4.50 16.16 7.35
CA GLU A 3 4.08 17.57 7.32
C GLU A 3 4.25 18.23 5.94
N GLY A 4 5.31 17.86 5.21
CA GLY A 4 5.54 18.33 3.84
C GLY A 4 4.51 17.79 2.87
N THR A 5 4.15 16.51 3.00
CA THR A 5 3.11 15.87 2.17
C THR A 5 1.74 16.45 2.46
N ASN A 6 1.42 16.76 3.73
CA ASN A 6 0.17 17.44 4.10
C ASN A 6 0.07 18.86 3.50
N LYS A 7 1.17 19.62 3.53
CA LYS A 7 1.23 20.95 2.89
C LYS A 7 1.08 20.85 1.36
N LEU A 8 1.70 19.85 0.74
CA LEU A 8 1.56 19.60 -0.70
C LEU A 8 0.12 19.23 -1.07
N LEU A 9 -0.51 18.32 -0.30
CA LEU A 9 -1.90 17.94 -0.48
C LEU A 9 -2.85 19.14 -0.37
N ALA A 10 -2.62 20.03 0.60
CA ALA A 10 -3.39 21.28 0.75
C ALA A 10 -3.20 22.26 -0.41
N ALA A 11 -2.08 22.17 -1.14
CA ALA A 11 -1.78 23.01 -2.30
C ALA A 11 -2.27 22.42 -3.64
N CYS A 12 -2.66 21.14 -3.67
CA CYS A 12 -3.12 20.47 -4.89
C CYS A 12 -4.42 21.09 -5.40
N ARG A 13 -4.43 21.46 -6.69
CA ARG A 13 -5.61 22.01 -7.37
C ARG A 13 -6.28 21.00 -8.30
N TYR A 14 -5.55 19.96 -8.71
CA TYR A 14 -6.00 18.95 -9.65
C TYR A 14 -6.12 17.59 -8.95
N GLN A 15 -7.18 16.85 -9.27
CA GLN A 15 -7.50 15.57 -8.63
C GLN A 15 -6.36 14.57 -8.70
N LEU A 16 -5.68 14.44 -9.85
CA LEU A 16 -4.58 13.49 -10.02
C LEU A 16 -3.38 13.82 -9.13
N GLN A 17 -3.08 15.11 -8.95
CA GLN A 17 -2.02 15.55 -8.03
C GLN A 17 -2.39 15.25 -6.57
N SER A 18 -3.65 15.51 -6.20
CA SER A 18 -4.15 15.21 -4.85
C SER A 18 -4.09 13.71 -4.55
N LEU A 19 -4.39 12.86 -5.54
CA LEU A 19 -4.34 11.41 -5.39
C LEU A 19 -2.91 10.91 -5.15
N GLU A 20 -1.94 11.36 -5.93
CA GLU A 20 -0.53 10.99 -5.73
C GLU A 20 0.04 11.52 -4.41
N ALA A 21 -0.35 12.73 -4.02
CA ALA A 21 0.01 13.30 -2.72
C ALA A 21 -0.58 12.46 -1.58
N LEU A 22 -1.83 12.02 -1.71
CA LEU A 22 -2.49 11.17 -0.73
C LEU A 22 -1.85 9.78 -0.65
N LYS A 23 -1.52 9.17 -1.78
CA LYS A 23 -0.75 7.90 -1.84
C LYS A 23 0.58 8.03 -1.09
N SER A 24 1.32 9.10 -1.35
CA SER A 24 2.59 9.38 -0.66
C SER A 24 2.41 9.53 0.85
N LEU A 25 1.32 10.19 1.28
CA LEU A 25 0.99 10.37 2.69
C LEU A 25 0.67 9.03 3.36
N LEU A 26 -0.20 8.22 2.75
CA LEU A 26 -0.59 6.90 3.25
C LEU A 26 0.63 5.98 3.37
N THR A 27 1.49 5.96 2.35
CA THR A 27 2.73 5.18 2.35
C THR A 27 3.67 5.62 3.47
N SER A 28 3.84 6.93 3.66
CA SER A 28 4.66 7.47 4.75
C SER A 28 4.10 7.12 6.13
N ASN A 29 2.77 7.15 6.30
CA ASN A 29 2.14 6.79 7.56
C ASN A 29 2.40 5.32 7.90
N GLU A 30 2.24 4.42 6.93
CA GLU A 30 2.51 2.99 7.13
C GLU A 30 3.98 2.72 7.46
N ARG A 31 4.92 3.44 6.83
CA ARG A 31 6.34 3.35 7.18
C ARG A 31 6.59 3.73 8.64
N ILE A 32 6.02 4.85 9.08
CA ILE A 32 6.16 5.31 10.48
C ILE A 32 5.57 4.28 11.44
N SER A 33 4.37 3.77 11.15
CA SER A 33 3.72 2.72 11.95
C SER A 33 4.58 1.44 12.02
N ALA A 34 5.16 1.00 10.91
CA ALA A 34 6.05 -0.16 10.88
C ALA A 34 7.30 0.02 11.77
N TYR A 35 7.93 1.19 11.70
CA TYR A 35 9.08 1.51 12.55
C TYR A 35 8.70 1.60 14.04
N MET A 36 7.57 2.20 14.37
CA MET A 36 7.10 2.29 15.76
C MET A 36 6.83 0.90 16.36
N LEU A 37 6.21 0.01 15.59
CA LEU A 37 5.95 -1.37 16.02
C LEU A 37 7.26 -2.14 16.26
N GLU A 38 8.23 -2.04 15.35
CA GLU A 38 9.52 -2.71 15.54
C GLU A 38 10.30 -2.14 16.74
N LEU A 39 10.22 -0.82 16.97
CA LEU A 39 10.81 -0.18 18.14
C LEU A 39 10.19 -0.68 19.45
N GLN A 40 8.87 -0.86 19.49
CA GLN A 40 8.18 -1.47 20.64
C GLN A 40 8.59 -2.93 20.85
N ARG A 41 8.68 -3.72 19.78
CA ARG A 41 9.12 -5.13 19.82
C ARG A 41 10.51 -5.27 20.44
N ARG A 42 11.46 -4.42 20.02
CA ARG A 42 12.83 -4.40 20.56
C ARG A 42 12.89 -4.00 22.03
N LYS A 43 12.02 -3.10 22.50
CA LYS A 43 11.93 -2.75 23.93
C LYS A 43 11.50 -3.96 24.77
N SER A 44 10.49 -4.72 24.32
CA SER A 44 10.02 -5.93 25.01
C SER A 44 11.09 -7.03 25.05
N LEU A 45 11.79 -7.28 23.94
CA LEU A 45 12.83 -8.31 23.87
C LEU A 45 14.04 -8.05 24.78
N LYS A 46 14.36 -6.77 25.05
CA LYS A 46 15.45 -6.42 26.00
C LYS A 46 15.15 -6.84 27.44
N GLN A 47 13.89 -7.08 27.79
CA GLN A 47 13.49 -7.53 29.13
C GLN A 47 13.56 -9.05 29.33
N ASN A 48 13.55 -9.85 28.25
CA ASN A 48 13.50 -11.31 28.28
C ASN A 48 14.74 -11.96 27.63
N LYS A 49 15.93 -11.74 28.18
CA LYS A 49 17.16 -12.39 27.66
C LYS A 49 17.38 -13.75 28.32
N SER A 50 17.00 -14.82 27.62
CA SER A 50 17.61 -16.14 27.81
C SER A 50 18.59 -16.41 26.64
N PRO A 51 19.76 -17.00 26.89
CA PRO A 51 20.73 -17.29 25.84
C PRO A 51 20.32 -18.56 25.08
N GLN A 52 19.48 -18.42 24.06
CA GLN A 52 19.26 -19.51 23.11
C GLN A 52 20.35 -19.48 22.04
N LYS A 53 20.98 -20.64 21.78
CA LYS A 53 21.89 -20.83 20.65
C LYS A 53 21.13 -20.53 19.35
N ALA A 54 21.42 -19.39 18.73
CA ALA A 54 20.80 -18.98 17.48
C ALA A 54 21.37 -19.83 16.34
N LEU A 55 20.53 -20.63 15.69
CA LEU A 55 20.84 -21.24 14.40
C LEU A 55 20.97 -20.12 13.35
N LEU A 56 21.90 -20.28 12.41
CA LEU A 56 22.06 -19.35 11.30
C LEU A 56 20.91 -19.57 10.29
N PRO A 57 20.08 -18.56 10.00
CA PRO A 57 19.05 -18.70 8.98
C PRO A 57 19.68 -18.74 7.58
N CYS A 58 19.08 -19.50 6.67
CA CYS A 58 19.38 -19.37 5.24
C CYS A 58 18.87 -18.02 4.73
N THR A 59 19.66 -17.37 3.87
CA THR A 59 19.26 -16.14 3.20
C THR A 59 18.78 -16.44 1.78
N GLY A 60 17.81 -15.69 1.31
CA GLY A 60 17.26 -15.79 -0.04
C GLY A 60 16.61 -14.47 -0.43
N LYS A 61 16.49 -14.24 -1.74
CA LYS A 61 15.75 -13.09 -2.29
C LYS A 61 14.35 -13.53 -2.71
N VAL A 62 13.38 -12.65 -2.53
CA VAL A 62 11.99 -12.91 -2.92
C VAL A 62 11.54 -11.84 -3.90
N ALA A 63 10.90 -12.25 -4.99
CA ALA A 63 10.27 -11.33 -5.92
C ALA A 63 8.75 -11.57 -5.91
N ILE A 64 7.98 -10.49 -5.93
CA ILE A 64 6.53 -10.51 -6.02
C ILE A 64 6.15 -9.75 -7.29
N SER A 65 5.39 -10.41 -8.17
CA SER A 65 4.92 -9.90 -9.45
C SER A 65 3.46 -10.28 -9.66
N ASP A 66 2.85 -9.78 -10.73
CA ASP A 66 1.49 -10.15 -11.16
C ASP A 66 0.44 -9.98 -10.05
N ILE A 67 0.57 -8.90 -9.27
CA ILE A 67 -0.44 -8.57 -8.25
C ILE A 67 -1.73 -8.22 -8.97
N ARG A 68 -2.79 -8.99 -8.71
CA ARG A 68 -4.11 -8.81 -9.31
C ARG A 68 -5.20 -8.76 -8.25
N MET A 69 -6.20 -7.92 -8.49
CA MET A 69 -7.35 -7.76 -7.63
C MET A 69 -8.63 -7.87 -8.46
N PRO A 70 -9.34 -9.02 -8.38
CA PRO A 70 -10.62 -9.17 -9.05
C PRO A 70 -11.66 -8.25 -8.40
N LEU A 71 -12.45 -7.60 -9.25
CA LEU A 71 -13.50 -6.68 -8.83
C LEU A 71 -14.87 -7.35 -9.01
N ILE A 72 -15.64 -7.36 -7.93
CA ILE A 72 -17.04 -7.81 -7.96
C ILE A 72 -17.92 -6.59 -7.73
N TRP A 73 -18.62 -6.21 -8.79
CA TRP A 73 -19.63 -5.15 -8.75
C TRP A 73 -20.99 -5.76 -8.44
N LYS A 74 -21.80 -5.03 -7.67
CA LYS A 74 -23.19 -5.45 -7.47
C LYS A 74 -23.94 -5.38 -8.78
N ASP A 75 -24.88 -6.30 -9.02
CA ASP A 75 -25.69 -6.29 -10.25
C ASP A 75 -26.48 -4.97 -10.43
N SER A 76 -26.85 -4.32 -9.32
CA SER A 76 -27.44 -2.97 -9.34
C SER A 76 -26.52 -1.95 -9.99
N ASP A 77 -25.24 -2.02 -9.68
CA ASP A 77 -24.22 -1.06 -10.07
C ASP A 77 -23.69 -1.37 -11.48
N HIS A 78 -23.61 -2.65 -11.84
CA HIS A 78 -23.15 -3.12 -13.13
C HIS A 78 -24.25 -3.09 -14.21
N PHE A 79 -25.41 -3.71 -13.98
CA PHE A 79 -26.44 -3.92 -15.01
C PHE A 79 -27.59 -2.91 -14.98
N LYS A 80 -27.90 -2.30 -13.82
CA LYS A 80 -29.12 -1.46 -13.65
C LYS A 80 -28.83 0.03 -13.51
N ASN A 81 -27.57 0.43 -13.37
CA ASN A 81 -27.22 1.84 -13.15
C ASN A 81 -27.12 2.61 -14.48
N ARG A 82 -28.19 3.29 -14.87
CA ARG A 82 -28.14 4.32 -15.93
C ARG A 82 -27.70 5.66 -15.33
N GLY A 83 -26.42 5.81 -15.04
CA GLY A 83 -25.85 7.11 -14.62
C GLY A 83 -24.86 7.11 -13.47
N ASP A 84 -24.35 5.95 -13.02
CA ASP A 84 -23.21 5.94 -12.09
C ASP A 84 -21.90 6.11 -12.87
N TYR A 85 -21.24 7.25 -12.63
CA TYR A 85 -19.98 7.65 -13.25
C TYR A 85 -18.84 7.72 -12.22
N ARG A 86 -19.00 7.06 -11.07
CA ARG A 86 -17.94 6.99 -10.06
C ARG A 86 -16.71 6.32 -10.65
N ARG A 87 -15.57 6.96 -10.41
CA ARG A 87 -14.25 6.49 -10.79
C ARG A 87 -13.39 6.43 -9.55
N PHE A 88 -12.65 5.35 -9.43
CA PHE A 88 -11.77 5.09 -8.31
C PHE A 88 -10.32 5.11 -8.77
N ALA A 89 -9.43 5.43 -7.84
CA ALA A 89 -8.01 5.26 -8.00
C ALA A 89 -7.55 4.21 -6.99
N VAL A 90 -6.74 3.26 -7.43
CA VAL A 90 -6.34 2.09 -6.64
C VAL A 90 -4.82 1.93 -6.73
N PHE A 91 -4.20 1.62 -5.60
CA PHE A 91 -2.80 1.22 -5.50
C PHE A 91 -2.69 0.21 -4.35
N CYS A 92 -1.61 -0.58 -4.33
CA CYS A 92 -1.33 -1.54 -3.28
C CYS A 92 -0.13 -1.09 -2.44
N LEU A 93 -0.19 -1.37 -1.14
CA LEU A 93 0.95 -1.28 -0.22
C LEU A 93 1.36 -2.69 0.20
N LEU A 94 2.64 -2.99 0.03
CA LEU A 94 3.24 -4.23 0.51
C LEU A 94 4.18 -3.90 1.68
N LYS A 95 3.89 -4.47 2.85
CA LYS A 95 4.66 -4.27 4.07
C LYS A 95 5.35 -5.56 4.48
N ILE A 96 6.67 -5.52 4.60
CA ILE A 96 7.51 -6.65 5.01
C ILE A 96 8.46 -6.17 6.10
N GLY A 97 8.18 -6.59 7.34
CA GLY A 97 8.86 -6.06 8.51
C GLY A 97 8.70 -4.53 8.61
N THR A 98 9.82 -3.82 8.47
CA THR A 98 9.87 -2.35 8.48
C THR A 98 9.88 -1.72 7.08
N GLU A 99 9.99 -2.53 6.03
CA GLU A 99 10.01 -2.06 4.65
C GLU A 99 8.59 -1.99 4.10
N VAL A 100 8.28 -0.89 3.42
CA VAL A 100 6.97 -0.63 2.81
C VAL A 100 7.18 -0.18 1.38
N TYR A 101 6.64 -0.97 0.47
CA TYR A 101 6.63 -0.77 -0.98
C TYR A 101 5.22 -0.42 -1.44
N ASP A 102 5.12 0.29 -2.55
CA ASP A 102 3.88 0.72 -3.16
C ASP A 102 3.90 0.46 -4.66
N THR A 103 2.75 0.10 -5.24
CA THR A 103 2.58 -0.07 -6.69
C THR A 103 2.26 1.25 -7.37
N ALA A 104 2.35 1.33 -8.69
CA ALA A 104 1.79 2.44 -9.44
C ALA A 104 0.28 2.62 -9.15
N MET A 105 -0.20 3.87 -9.25
CA MET A 105 -1.61 4.17 -9.09
C MET A 105 -2.37 3.90 -10.39
N ILE A 106 -3.39 3.06 -10.31
CA ILE A 106 -4.31 2.81 -11.41
C ILE A 106 -5.50 3.75 -11.25
N ASN A 107 -5.71 4.60 -12.25
CA ASN A 107 -6.72 5.64 -12.24
C ASN A 107 -7.94 5.25 -13.07
N ASN A 108 -9.07 5.91 -12.82
CA ASN A 108 -10.32 5.74 -13.56
C ASN A 108 -10.88 4.31 -13.53
N VAL A 109 -10.65 3.57 -12.44
CA VAL A 109 -11.28 2.26 -12.24
C VAL A 109 -12.78 2.47 -12.10
N ASP A 110 -13.55 1.81 -12.95
CA ASP A 110 -15.01 1.85 -12.93
C ASP A 110 -15.61 0.45 -13.08
N ARG A 111 -16.93 0.40 -13.05
CA ARG A 111 -17.72 -0.84 -13.14
C ARG A 111 -17.47 -1.68 -14.39
N SER A 112 -16.91 -1.12 -15.47
CA SER A 112 -16.60 -1.88 -16.68
C SER A 112 -15.39 -2.81 -16.49
N MET A 113 -14.56 -2.53 -15.48
CA MET A 113 -13.39 -3.33 -15.14
C MET A 113 -13.78 -4.45 -14.18
N THR A 114 -13.43 -5.69 -14.49
CA THR A 114 -13.68 -6.85 -13.61
C THR A 114 -12.42 -7.31 -12.87
N ASP A 115 -11.27 -6.72 -13.20
CA ASP A 115 -9.99 -7.06 -12.60
C ASP A 115 -9.02 -5.88 -12.71
N ILE A 116 -8.15 -5.75 -11.71
CA ILE A 116 -7.06 -4.78 -11.67
C ILE A 116 -5.75 -5.55 -11.65
N ALA A 117 -4.81 -5.21 -12.52
CA ALA A 117 -3.46 -5.78 -12.53
C ALA A 117 -2.43 -4.68 -12.34
N PHE A 118 -1.48 -4.91 -11.43
CA PHE A 118 -0.34 -4.03 -11.21
C PHE A 118 0.89 -4.61 -11.92
N GLU A 119 1.56 -3.78 -12.73
CA GLU A 119 2.75 -4.18 -13.50
C GLU A 119 4.04 -4.19 -12.65
N ASP A 120 3.97 -3.68 -11.42
CA ASP A 120 5.10 -3.57 -10.52
C ASP A 120 5.66 -4.95 -10.11
N VAL A 121 6.98 -5.08 -10.18
CA VAL A 121 7.73 -6.21 -9.63
C VAL A 121 8.50 -5.74 -8.40
N ILE A 122 8.19 -6.31 -7.24
CA ILE A 122 8.80 -5.94 -5.96
C ILE A 122 9.79 -7.02 -5.54
N THR A 123 11.07 -6.66 -5.45
CA THR A 123 12.17 -7.56 -5.03
C THR A 123 12.69 -7.22 -3.64
N LEU A 124 12.93 -8.26 -2.83
CA LEU A 124 13.25 -8.24 -1.40
C LEU A 124 14.54 -9.03 -1.15
#